data_AF-A0A340YHH0-F1
#
_entry.id   AF-A0A340YHH0-F1
#
_cell.length_a   1.000
_cell.length_b   1.000
_cell.length_c   1.000
_cell.angle_alpha   90.00
_cell.angle_beta   90.00
_cell.angle_gamma   90.00
#
_symmetry.space_group_name_H-M   'P 1'
#
loop_
_entity.id
_entity.type
_entity.pdbx_description
1 polymer ?
#
loop_
_entity_poly.entity_id
_entity_poly.type
_entity_poly.pdbx_seq_one_letter_code
_entity_poly.pdbx_strand_id
1 'polypeptide(L)'
;MGPRRRIRKPEAPRRRAASPAPAPPRPGPPLGAPSRQVARRRYRVLKEIRTLQKSTHLLLRKNPFGRLAAEAFLVHLFEDAYLLSLHAGRVTLFPKDVQLARRIRGIQEGLG
;
A
#
# COMPACT_ATOMS: atom_id res chain seq x y z
N MET A 1 7.60 -70.73 36.42
CA MET A 1 8.11 -69.34 36.33
C MET A 1 7.20 -68.54 35.42
N GLY A 2 6.34 -67.68 35.97
CA GLY A 2 5.50 -66.73 35.23
C GLY A 2 5.40 -65.42 36.02
N PRO A 3 5.46 -64.23 35.39
CA PRO A 3 5.86 -63.01 36.10
C PRO A 3 4.71 -62.42 36.93
N ARG A 4 5.04 -62.04 38.17
CA ARG A 4 4.14 -61.35 39.12
C ARG A 4 3.73 -59.97 38.56
N ARG A 5 2.43 -59.74 38.39
CA ARG A 5 1.86 -58.42 38.06
C ARG A 5 2.20 -57.40 39.16
N ARG A 6 2.97 -56.35 38.82
CA ARG A 6 3.21 -55.20 39.70
C ARG A 6 1.97 -54.30 39.71
N ILE A 7 1.35 -54.14 40.88
CA ILE A 7 0.28 -53.17 41.13
C ILE A 7 0.90 -51.78 41.17
N ARG A 8 0.47 -50.87 40.27
CA ARG A 8 0.90 -49.45 40.30
C ARG A 8 0.08 -48.69 41.35
N LYS A 9 0.76 -47.95 42.22
CA LYS A 9 0.16 -47.06 43.24
C LYS A 9 -0.58 -45.90 42.56
N PRO A 10 -1.73 -45.42 43.10
CA PRO A 10 -2.42 -44.27 42.55
C PRO A 10 -1.68 -42.97 42.90
N GLU A 11 -1.40 -42.16 41.89
CA GLU A 11 -0.77 -40.85 42.01
C GLU A 11 -1.83 -39.79 42.34
N ALA A 12 -1.64 -39.03 43.41
CA ALA A 12 -2.60 -38.03 43.86
C ALA A 12 -2.66 -36.82 42.91
N PRO A 13 -3.84 -36.25 42.63
CA PRO A 13 -3.97 -35.15 41.67
C PRO A 13 -3.30 -33.88 42.21
N ARG A 14 -2.23 -33.42 41.53
CA ARG A 14 -1.58 -32.15 41.83
C ARG A 14 -2.53 -30.99 41.54
N ARG A 15 -2.76 -30.15 42.54
CA ARG A 15 -3.53 -28.89 42.46
C ARG A 15 -2.98 -28.00 41.32
N ARG A 16 -3.84 -27.55 40.40
CA ARG A 16 -3.47 -26.56 39.37
C ARG A 16 -3.06 -25.26 40.04
N ALA A 17 -1.91 -24.71 39.65
CA ALA A 17 -1.48 -23.39 40.10
C ALA A 17 -2.48 -22.32 39.61
N ALA A 18 -2.70 -21.29 40.44
CA ALA A 18 -3.61 -20.20 40.13
C ALA A 18 -3.15 -19.45 38.86
N SER A 19 -4.10 -19.15 37.98
CA SER A 19 -3.83 -18.35 36.77
C SER A 19 -3.37 -16.93 37.15
N PRO A 20 -2.37 -16.35 36.46
CA PRO A 20 -1.94 -14.98 36.73
C PRO A 20 -3.10 -14.01 36.48
N ALA A 21 -3.22 -13.00 37.36
CA ALA A 21 -4.26 -11.99 37.28
C ALA A 21 -4.28 -11.27 35.92
N PRO A 22 -5.46 -10.87 35.40
CA PRO A 22 -5.56 -10.15 34.14
C PRO A 22 -4.77 -8.84 34.23
N ALA A 23 -3.75 -8.70 33.36
CA ALA A 23 -2.99 -7.47 33.24
C ALA A 23 -3.91 -6.32 32.82
N PRO A 24 -3.66 -5.08 33.29
CA PRO A 24 -4.44 -3.92 32.86
C PRO A 24 -4.36 -3.76 31.34
N PRO A 25 -5.45 -3.32 30.68
CA PRO A 25 -5.46 -3.14 29.24
C PRO A 25 -4.36 -2.16 28.84
N ARG A 26 -3.50 -2.58 27.91
CA ARG A 26 -2.49 -1.70 27.30
C ARG A 26 -3.22 -0.49 26.69
N PRO A 27 -2.74 0.75 26.87
CA PRO A 27 -3.30 1.90 26.20
C PRO A 27 -3.42 1.61 24.71
N GLY A 28 -4.64 1.69 24.18
CA GLY A 28 -4.90 1.53 22.75
C GLY A 28 -4.13 2.58 21.95
N PRO A 29 -3.86 2.34 20.65
CA PRO A 29 -3.30 3.37 19.80
C PRO A 29 -4.16 4.64 19.88
N PRO A 30 -3.56 5.85 19.89
CA PRO A 30 -4.32 7.10 19.96
C PRO A 30 -5.31 7.17 18.79
N LEU A 31 -6.57 7.50 19.10
CA LEU A 31 -7.60 7.73 18.09
C LEU A 31 -7.11 8.82 17.13
N GLY A 32 -6.94 8.46 15.85
CA GLY A 32 -6.59 9.40 14.78
C GLY A 32 -5.14 9.36 14.30
N ALA A 33 -4.24 8.60 14.93
CA ALA A 33 -2.90 8.42 14.37
C ALA A 33 -2.96 7.50 13.13
N PRO A 34 -2.50 7.96 11.95
CA PRO A 34 -2.43 7.08 10.80
C PRO A 34 -1.51 5.90 11.13
N SER A 35 -1.91 4.69 10.73
CA SER A 35 -1.07 3.51 10.88
C SER A 35 0.35 3.82 10.39
N ARG A 36 1.36 3.43 11.18
CA ARG A 36 2.78 3.62 10.83
C ARG A 36 3.08 3.09 9.42
N GLN A 37 2.37 2.07 8.96
CA GLN A 37 2.49 1.54 7.61
C GLN A 37 2.00 2.52 6.54
N VAL A 38 0.86 3.20 6.75
CA VAL A 38 0.30 4.19 5.83
C VAL A 38 1.20 5.42 5.71
N ALA A 39 1.73 5.91 6.83
CA ALA A 39 2.67 7.03 6.84
C ALA A 39 3.96 6.70 6.06
N ARG A 40 4.52 5.50 6.27
CA ARG A 40 5.68 5.01 5.51
C ARG A 40 5.40 4.90 4.02
N ARG A 41 4.22 4.37 3.62
CA ARG A 41 3.82 4.27 2.22
C ARG A 41 3.72 5.67 1.58
N ARG A 42 3.04 6.61 2.24
CA ARG A 42 2.93 8.00 1.76
C ARG A 42 4.29 8.66 1.62
N TYR A 43 5.18 8.49 2.60
CA TYR A 43 6.55 9.02 2.53
C TYR A 43 7.32 8.47 1.33
N ARG A 44 7.23 7.17 1.05
CA ARG A 44 7.87 6.55 -0.13
C ARG A 44 7.36 7.17 -1.44
N VAL A 45 6.04 7.30 -1.58
CA VAL A 45 5.42 7.92 -2.78
C VAL A 45 5.89 9.37 -2.96
N LEU A 46 5.88 10.16 -1.89
CA LEU A 46 6.32 11.57 -1.97
C LEU A 46 7.81 11.70 -2.29
N LYS A 47 8.65 10.80 -1.75
CA LYS A 47 10.07 10.75 -2.07
C LYS A 47 10.28 10.42 -3.55
N GLU A 48 9.56 9.42 -4.06
CA GLU A 48 9.63 8.99 -5.45
C GLU A 48 9.20 10.09 -6.42
N ILE A 49 8.06 10.75 -6.18
CA ILE A 49 7.59 11.90 -6.98
C ILE A 49 8.69 12.97 -7.07
N ARG A 50 9.28 13.36 -5.93
CA ARG A 50 10.35 14.37 -5.89
C ARG A 50 11.59 13.91 -6.66
N THR A 51 11.96 12.63 -6.54
CA THR A 51 13.11 12.09 -7.27
C THR A 51 12.87 12.06 -8.77
N LEU A 52 11.69 11.62 -9.22
CA LEU A 52 11.32 11.56 -10.63
C LEU A 52 11.24 12.95 -11.24
N GLN A 53 10.62 13.92 -10.56
CA GLN A 53 10.52 15.30 -11.04
C GLN A 53 11.86 16.05 -11.10
N LYS A 54 12.84 15.66 -10.27
CA LYS A 54 14.20 16.24 -10.31
C LYS A 54 15.04 15.66 -11.46
N SER A 55 14.67 14.50 -11.97
CA SER A 55 15.47 13.72 -12.90
C SER A 55 14.89 13.74 -14.30
N THR A 56 15.74 13.56 -15.33
CA THR A 56 15.34 13.57 -16.74
C THR A 56 15.59 12.22 -17.43
N HIS A 57 15.74 11.15 -16.64
CA HIS A 57 15.93 9.81 -17.21
C HIS A 57 14.61 9.27 -17.75
N LEU A 58 14.69 8.51 -18.84
CA LEU A 58 13.51 7.90 -19.45
C LEU A 58 12.98 6.78 -18.54
N LEU A 59 11.67 6.81 -18.28
CA LEU A 59 10.99 5.91 -17.35
C LEU A 59 10.57 4.59 -18.02
N LEU A 60 10.34 4.60 -19.33
CA LEU A 60 10.09 3.39 -20.10
C LEU A 60 11.41 2.70 -20.40
N ARG A 61 11.36 1.36 -20.35
CA ARG A 61 12.51 0.52 -20.69
C ARG A 61 12.99 0.83 -22.11
N LYS A 62 14.29 0.66 -22.34
CA LYS A 62 14.91 0.92 -23.64
C LYS A 62 14.20 0.11 -24.75
N ASN A 63 13.51 0.84 -25.63
CA ASN A 63 12.90 0.34 -26.86
C ASN A 63 13.51 1.05 -28.08
N PRO A 64 13.61 0.37 -29.24
CA PRO A 64 13.97 1.04 -30.49
C PRO A 64 12.83 1.98 -30.91
N PHE A 65 13.15 3.28 -30.99
CA PHE A 65 12.30 4.41 -31.41
C PHE A 65 11.17 4.90 -30.47
N GLY A 66 10.87 6.20 -30.57
CA GLY A 66 9.64 6.86 -30.08
C GLY A 66 9.46 7.13 -28.58
N ARG A 67 10.17 6.42 -27.69
CA ARG A 67 9.83 6.45 -26.25
C ARG A 67 9.91 7.83 -25.57
N LEU A 68 10.81 8.71 -26.01
CA LEU A 68 10.90 10.08 -25.45
C LEU A 68 9.60 10.86 -25.68
N ALA A 69 9.06 10.84 -26.90
CA ALA A 69 7.83 11.54 -27.24
C ALA A 69 6.62 10.94 -26.53
N ALA A 70 6.56 9.59 -26.46
CA ALA A 70 5.50 8.89 -25.74
C ALA A 70 5.51 9.21 -24.23
N GLU A 71 6.69 9.23 -23.59
CA GLU A 71 6.81 9.58 -22.18
C GLU A 71 6.38 11.01 -21.90
N ALA A 72 6.85 11.98 -22.71
CA ALA A 72 6.47 13.37 -22.56
C ALA A 72 4.94 13.53 -22.68
N PHE A 73 4.32 12.90 -23.67
CA PHE A 73 2.88 12.93 -23.86
C PHE A 73 2.12 12.35 -22.65
N LEU A 74 2.54 11.18 -22.17
CA LEU A 74 1.88 10.50 -21.05
C LEU A 74 2.00 11.29 -19.75
N VAL A 75 3.16 11.89 -19.46
CA VAL A 75 3.35 12.71 -18.25
C VAL A 75 2.35 13.88 -18.23
N HIS A 76 2.28 14.65 -19.32
CA HIS A 76 1.35 15.78 -19.41
C HIS A 76 -0.12 15.31 -19.32
N LEU A 77 -0.46 14.18 -19.95
CA LEU A 77 -1.83 13.65 -19.88
C LEU A 77 -2.21 13.24 -18.45
N PHE A 78 -1.28 12.65 -17.69
CA PHE A 78 -1.53 12.25 -16.31
C PHE A 78 -1.63 13.44 -15.35
N GLU A 79 -0.93 14.53 -15.61
CA GLU A 79 -1.07 15.78 -14.85
C GLU A 79 -2.49 16.34 -14.99
N ASP A 80 -3.01 16.45 -16.21
CA ASP A 80 -4.38 16.91 -16.47
C ASP A 80 -5.44 15.97 -15.87
N ALA A 81 -5.26 14.67 -16.04
CA ALA A 81 -6.16 13.68 -15.45
C ALA A 81 -6.15 13.77 -13.91
N TYR A 82 -5.00 14.09 -13.31
CA TYR A 82 -4.90 14.23 -11.86
C TYR A 82 -5.64 15.47 -11.34
N LEU A 83 -5.60 16.59 -12.07
CA LEU A 83 -6.42 17.77 -11.76
C LEU A 83 -7.92 17.44 -11.76
N LEU A 84 -8.39 16.62 -12.70
CA LEU A 84 -9.78 16.14 -12.71
C LEU A 84 -10.12 15.24 -11.52
N SER A 85 -9.18 14.39 -11.09
CA SER A 85 -9.38 13.56 -9.90
C SER A 85 -9.52 14.40 -8.62
N LEU A 86 -8.69 15.46 -8.49
CA LEU A 86 -8.76 16.43 -7.38
C LEU A 86 -10.04 17.25 -7.43
N HIS A 87 -10.49 17.66 -8.62
CA HIS A 87 -11.77 18.33 -8.82
C HIS A 87 -12.95 17.49 -8.30
N ALA A 88 -12.87 16.17 -8.44
CA ALA A 88 -13.84 15.22 -7.91
C ALA A 88 -13.61 14.84 -6.43
N GLY A 89 -12.72 15.53 -5.71
CA GLY A 89 -12.40 15.28 -4.29
C GLY A 89 -11.64 13.97 -4.03
N ARG A 90 -11.06 13.35 -5.06
CA ARG A 90 -10.31 12.08 -4.96
C ARG A 90 -8.81 12.34 -5.12
N VAL A 91 -8.00 11.52 -4.44
CA VAL A 91 -6.53 11.49 -4.61
C VAL A 91 -6.11 10.34 -5.53
N THR A 92 -7.02 9.42 -5.83
CA THR A 92 -6.78 8.27 -6.71
C THR A 92 -7.26 8.59 -8.11
N LEU A 93 -6.38 8.40 -9.09
CA LEU A 93 -6.69 8.46 -10.52
C LEU A 93 -7.56 7.27 -10.94
N PHE A 94 -8.58 7.53 -11.76
CA PHE A 94 -9.41 6.49 -12.37
C PHE A 94 -9.42 6.62 -13.90
N PRO A 95 -9.75 5.55 -14.64
CA PRO A 95 -9.82 5.58 -16.10
C PRO A 95 -10.74 6.67 -16.65
N LYS A 96 -11.84 6.97 -15.95
CA LYS A 96 -12.77 8.06 -16.30
C LYS A 96 -12.11 9.44 -16.31
N ASP A 97 -11.13 9.67 -15.43
CA ASP A 97 -10.43 10.95 -15.34
C ASP A 97 -9.50 11.13 -16.56
N VAL A 98 -8.83 10.04 -16.99
CA VAL A 98 -7.99 10.03 -18.20
C VAL A 98 -8.83 10.16 -19.47
N GLN A 99 -9.95 9.45 -19.56
CA GLN A 99 -10.88 9.55 -20.69
C GLN A 99 -11.44 10.97 -20.82
N LEU A 100 -11.79 11.58 -19.69
CA LEU A 100 -12.27 12.97 -19.66
C LEU A 100 -11.17 13.95 -20.06
N ALA A 101 -9.94 13.79 -19.56
CA ALA A 101 -8.80 14.62 -19.97
C ALA A 101 -8.58 14.58 -21.49
N ARG A 102 -8.58 13.37 -22.08
CA ARG A 102 -8.46 13.20 -23.55
C ARG A 102 -9.61 13.84 -24.31
N ARG A 103 -10.83 13.76 -23.77
CA ARG A 103 -12.02 14.36 -24.39
C ARG A 103 -11.98 15.88 -24.35
N ILE A 104 -11.50 16.47 -23.26
CA ILE A 104 -11.36 17.93 -23.10
C ILE A 104 -10.23 18.47 -23.96
N ARG A 105 -9.09 17.77 -24.04
CA ARG A 105 -7.97 18.10 -24.95
C ARG A 105 -8.37 18.10 -26.43
N GLY A 106 -9.49 17.45 -26.79
CA GLY A 106 -9.99 17.40 -28.16
C GLY A 106 -9.15 16.52 -29.08
N ILE A 107 -9.45 16.58 -30.38
CA ILE A 107 -8.85 15.72 -31.40
C ILE A 107 -7.39 16.12 -31.70
N GLN A 108 -7.01 17.38 -31.47
CA GLN A 108 -5.65 17.89 -31.75
C GLN A 108 -4.57 17.38 -30.79
N GLU A 109 -4.91 17.12 -29.51
CA GLU A 109 -3.94 16.63 -28.51
C GLU A 109 -4.38 15.34 -27.78
N GLY A 110 -5.59 14.83 -28.00
CA GLY A 110 -6.13 13.64 -27.32
C GLY A 110 -6.03 12.34 -28.11
N LEU A 111 -5.83 12.42 -29.43
CA LEU A 111 -5.74 11.32 -30.38
C LEU A 111 -4.46 11.55 -31.19
N GLY A 112 -3.41 10.81 -30.84
CA GLY A 112 -2.16 10.80 -31.60
C GLY A 112 -2.34 10.23 -33.00
#